data_AF-A0A7Z9XKM5-F1
#
_entry.id   AF-A0A7Z9XKM5-F1
#
_cell.length_a   1.000
_cell.length_b   1.000
_cell.length_c   1.000
_cell.angle_alpha   90.00
_cell.angle_beta   90.00
_cell.angle_gamma   90.00
#
_symmetry.space_group_name_H-M   'P 1'
#
loop_
_entity.id
_entity.type
_entity.pdbx_description
1 polymer ?
#
loop_
_entity_poly.entity_id
_entity_poly.type
_entity_poly.pdbx_seq_one_letter_code
_entity_poly.pdbx_strand_id
1 'polypeptide(L)'
;MRRNLLFILFSGVILLLLAGAVYAAATNPEDSYVEVIGNQTAIHGSETDLTASATLNIVTNACDSNYIVYLKWDLDQVNGEASVSGANKTNLTLNVNLAFQVGSDTLNLYKVADDSWTESTINGANAPALGDLIMQISAPTTTGPVVFESAALADWINENSSYTGGGDTISGDDTVSFAIQVEGCSDTTLIQFDSKETTSGTPPALNIFDPTAVSLASFSATDVNPVNWSLIVGLFALGAAVLVGVGYGMRRSRRQS
;
A
#
# COMPACT_ATOMS: atom_id res chain seq x y z
N MET A 1 20.29 -60.46 -21.32
CA MET A 1 19.30 -59.39 -21.09
C MET A 1 19.81 -58.48 -19.98
N ARG A 2 20.56 -57.44 -20.34
CA ARG A 2 21.05 -56.38 -19.44
C ARG A 2 20.93 -55.07 -20.23
N ARG A 3 19.88 -54.31 -19.96
CA ARG A 3 19.71 -52.91 -20.38
C ARG A 3 18.46 -52.37 -19.69
N ASN A 4 18.54 -51.12 -19.27
CA ASN A 4 17.46 -50.28 -18.73
C ASN A 4 17.27 -50.33 -17.21
N LEU A 5 18.18 -49.68 -16.48
CA LEU A 5 17.83 -48.99 -15.23
C LEU A 5 18.74 -47.75 -15.06
N LEU A 6 18.82 -46.97 -16.14
CA LEU A 6 19.18 -45.56 -16.12
C LEU A 6 17.83 -44.81 -16.14
N PHE A 7 17.73 -43.67 -15.48
CA PHE A 7 16.52 -42.89 -15.19
C PHE A 7 15.80 -43.30 -13.90
N ILE A 8 16.14 -42.59 -12.82
CA ILE A 8 15.26 -41.77 -11.97
C ILE A 8 16.15 -41.45 -10.74
N LEU A 9 17.14 -40.58 -10.94
CA LEU A 9 17.83 -39.93 -9.83
C LEU A 9 17.00 -38.71 -9.49
N PHE A 10 16.31 -38.83 -8.36
CA PHE A 10 15.45 -37.83 -7.73
C PHE A 10 16.13 -36.46 -7.70
N SER A 11 15.60 -35.54 -8.49
CA SER A 11 15.85 -34.11 -8.34
C SER A 11 15.06 -33.62 -7.12
N GLY A 12 15.66 -33.74 -5.94
CA GLY A 12 15.13 -33.23 -4.67
C GLY A 12 15.63 -31.81 -4.43
N VAL A 13 15.07 -30.84 -5.15
CA VAL A 13 15.26 -29.40 -4.90
C VAL A 13 14.46 -29.05 -3.64
N ILE A 14 15.12 -28.90 -2.50
CA ILE A 14 14.50 -28.33 -1.29
C ILE A 14 14.60 -26.82 -1.41
N LEU A 15 13.46 -26.19 -1.68
CA LEU A 15 13.28 -24.75 -1.79
C LEU A 15 13.07 -24.16 -0.39
N LEU A 16 14.02 -23.37 0.11
CA LEU A 16 13.80 -22.56 1.31
C LEU A 16 13.07 -21.28 0.88
N LEU A 17 11.81 -21.15 1.28
CA LEU A 17 11.00 -19.95 1.06
C LEU A 17 11.39 -18.91 2.12
N LEU A 18 12.12 -17.87 1.73
CA LEU A 18 12.22 -16.65 2.52
C LEU A 18 11.10 -15.72 2.07
N ALA A 19 10.12 -15.49 2.93
CA ALA A 19 9.11 -14.45 2.73
C ALA A 19 9.76 -13.10 3.06
N GLY A 20 10.24 -12.40 2.03
CA GLY A 20 10.43 -10.96 2.11
C GLY A 20 9.15 -10.31 1.61
N ALA A 21 8.53 -9.43 2.38
CA ALA A 21 7.50 -8.56 1.81
C ALA A 21 8.19 -7.70 0.75
N VAL A 22 7.70 -7.75 -0.49
CA VAL A 22 8.11 -6.78 -1.49
C VAL A 22 7.25 -5.54 -1.29
N TYR A 23 7.92 -4.40 -1.23
CA TYR A 23 7.33 -3.09 -0.99
C TYR A 23 7.39 -2.33 -2.31
N ALA A 24 6.23 -2.00 -2.88
CA ALA A 24 6.13 -0.99 -3.92
C ALA A 24 5.65 0.31 -3.27
N ALA A 25 6.45 1.37 -3.36
CA ALA A 25 6.03 2.70 -2.94
C ALA A 25 5.88 3.56 -4.20
N ALA A 26 4.70 4.15 -4.38
CA ALA A 26 4.52 5.19 -5.39
C ALA A 26 5.19 6.46 -4.84
N THR A 27 6.24 6.91 -5.51
CA THR A 27 7.05 8.06 -5.06
C THR A 27 6.78 9.28 -5.94
N ASN A 28 6.96 10.47 -5.37
CA ASN A 28 6.72 11.77 -6.00
C ASN A 28 5.24 12.01 -6.34
N PRO A 29 4.38 12.23 -5.33
CA PRO A 29 3.01 12.68 -5.60
C PRO A 29 3.00 13.99 -6.39
N GLU A 30 1.91 14.26 -7.10
CA GLU A 30 1.41 15.62 -7.23
C GLU A 30 0.60 15.95 -5.97
N ASP A 31 0.86 17.09 -5.34
CA ASP A 31 0.14 17.59 -4.19
C ASP A 31 -0.19 19.09 -4.30
N SER A 32 -1.34 19.44 -3.73
CA SER A 32 -1.80 20.82 -3.68
C SER A 32 -2.84 20.98 -2.58
N TYR A 33 -3.16 22.21 -2.20
CA TYR A 33 -4.38 22.49 -1.46
C TYR A 33 -5.12 23.66 -2.08
N VAL A 34 -6.43 23.72 -1.89
CA VAL A 34 -7.27 24.76 -2.48
C VAL A 34 -8.03 25.50 -1.40
N GLU A 35 -8.15 26.81 -1.57
CA GLU A 35 -9.04 27.64 -0.75
C GLU A 35 -10.47 27.52 -1.28
N VAL A 36 -11.37 26.94 -0.48
CA VAL A 36 -12.79 26.74 -0.84
C VAL A 36 -13.61 28.00 -0.53
N ILE A 37 -13.22 28.71 0.54
CA ILE A 37 -13.90 29.92 1.01
C ILE A 37 -12.89 31.06 1.03
N GLY A 38 -13.15 32.11 0.25
CA GLY A 38 -12.26 33.25 0.12
C GLY A 38 -11.68 33.37 -1.29
N ASN A 39 -10.35 33.40 -1.40
CA ASN A 39 -9.66 33.53 -2.68
C ASN A 39 -9.55 32.18 -3.42
N GLN A 40 -10.64 31.78 -4.06
CA GLN A 40 -10.70 30.53 -4.84
C GLN A 40 -9.84 30.52 -6.12
N THR A 41 -9.06 31.57 -6.39
CA THR A 41 -8.15 31.64 -7.54
C THR A 41 -6.68 31.47 -7.17
N ALA A 42 -6.36 31.39 -5.87
CA ALA A 42 -5.03 31.08 -5.41
C ALA A 42 -4.64 29.65 -5.81
N ILE A 43 -3.39 29.48 -6.24
CA ILE A 43 -2.80 28.21 -6.65
C ILE A 43 -1.72 27.88 -5.64
N HIS A 44 -1.81 26.70 -5.03
CA HIS A 44 -0.90 26.24 -3.99
C HIS A 44 -0.27 24.90 -4.35
N GLY A 45 0.70 24.92 -5.27
CA GLY A 45 1.38 23.73 -5.80
C GLY A 45 2.90 23.78 -5.70
N SER A 46 3.45 24.65 -4.83
CA SER A 46 4.91 24.78 -4.66
C SER A 46 5.33 25.14 -3.23
N GLU A 47 4.37 25.13 -2.32
CA GLU A 47 4.54 25.34 -0.89
C GLU A 47 5.20 24.12 -0.26
N THR A 48 5.88 24.33 0.86
CA THR A 48 6.49 23.24 1.65
C THR A 48 5.48 22.48 2.51
N ASP A 49 4.25 22.99 2.61
CA ASP A 49 3.22 22.53 3.53
C ASP A 49 1.85 22.53 2.83
N LEU A 50 1.11 21.46 3.04
CA LEU A 50 -0.27 21.29 2.59
C LEU A 50 -1.21 21.61 3.74
N THR A 51 -2.21 22.47 3.52
CA THR A 51 -3.14 22.87 4.58
C THR A 51 -4.52 22.27 4.38
N ALA A 52 -5.02 21.55 5.39
CA ALA A 52 -6.43 21.19 5.53
C ALA A 52 -7.03 21.97 6.70
N SER A 53 -8.15 22.66 6.50
CA SER A 53 -8.79 23.38 7.61
C SER A 53 -10.28 23.54 7.41
N ALA A 54 -10.99 23.65 8.52
CA ALA A 54 -12.41 23.95 8.56
C ALA A 54 -12.73 24.82 9.78
N THR A 55 -13.83 25.56 9.68
CA THR A 55 -14.31 26.44 10.75
C THR A 55 -15.81 26.25 10.94
N LEU A 56 -16.25 26.19 12.21
CA LEU A 56 -17.66 26.22 12.52
C LEU A 56 -18.27 27.57 12.09
N ASN A 57 -19.20 27.50 11.15
CA ASN A 57 -20.05 28.62 10.83
C ASN A 57 -21.15 28.73 11.88
N ILE A 58 -20.98 29.69 12.80
CA ILE A 58 -21.90 29.94 13.92
C ILE A 58 -23.32 30.30 13.48
N VAL A 59 -23.53 30.75 12.24
CA VAL A 59 -24.86 31.13 11.74
C VAL A 59 -25.62 29.90 11.24
N THR A 60 -24.95 29.02 10.50
CA THR A 60 -25.56 27.82 9.92
C THR A 60 -25.42 26.59 10.83
N ASN A 61 -24.57 26.67 11.86
CA ASN A 61 -24.14 25.55 12.68
C ASN A 61 -23.61 24.39 11.82
N ALA A 62 -22.89 24.73 10.75
CA ALA A 62 -22.25 23.80 9.83
C ALA A 62 -20.74 23.95 9.89
N CYS A 63 -20.02 22.86 9.65
CA CYS A 63 -18.57 22.88 9.53
C CYS A 63 -18.22 23.24 8.09
N ASP A 64 -17.68 24.43 7.89
CA ASP A 64 -17.32 24.96 6.58
C ASP A 64 -15.82 24.71 6.34
N SER A 65 -15.49 23.89 5.33
CA SER A 65 -14.10 23.67 4.90
C SER A 65 -13.52 24.95 4.30
N ASN A 66 -12.39 25.44 4.82
CA ASN A 66 -11.68 26.55 4.19
C ASN A 66 -10.59 26.05 3.23
N TYR A 67 -9.89 24.96 3.60
CA TYR A 67 -8.85 24.37 2.77
C TYR A 67 -9.02 22.86 2.63
N ILE A 68 -8.91 22.36 1.40
CA ILE A 68 -8.93 20.93 1.06
C ILE A 68 -7.60 20.58 0.39
N VAL A 69 -6.96 19.49 0.83
CA VAL A 69 -5.72 18.98 0.25
C VAL A 69 -6.05 17.97 -0.84
N TYR A 70 -5.36 18.05 -1.97
CA TYR A 70 -5.44 17.11 -3.08
C TYR A 70 -4.09 16.43 -3.27
N LEU A 71 -4.11 15.11 -3.48
CA LEU A 71 -2.93 14.28 -3.66
C LEU A 71 -3.18 13.34 -4.83
N LYS A 72 -2.20 13.18 -5.72
CA LYS A 72 -2.29 12.29 -6.89
C LYS A 72 -0.99 11.54 -7.10
N TRP A 73 -1.10 10.26 -7.44
CA TRP A 73 0.04 9.39 -7.75
C TRP A 73 -0.11 8.74 -9.12
N ASP A 74 1.02 8.59 -9.77
CA ASP A 74 1.22 7.69 -10.90
C ASP A 74 1.49 6.26 -10.36
N LEU A 75 0.63 5.33 -10.75
CA LEU A 75 0.68 3.91 -10.39
C LEU A 75 1.53 3.09 -11.35
N ASP A 76 2.08 3.67 -12.42
CA ASP A 76 3.01 2.96 -13.32
C ASP A 76 4.23 2.42 -12.57
N GLN A 77 4.62 3.07 -11.48
CA GLN A 77 5.72 2.63 -10.61
C GLN A 77 5.42 1.34 -9.84
N VAL A 78 4.15 0.93 -9.81
CA VAL A 78 3.64 -0.26 -9.10
C VAL A 78 3.42 -1.43 -10.08
N ASN A 79 3.57 -1.18 -11.40
CA ASN A 79 3.37 -2.16 -12.45
C ASN A 79 4.41 -3.30 -12.37
N GLY A 80 4.01 -4.42 -11.78
CA GLY A 80 4.80 -5.65 -11.66
C GLY A 80 4.43 -6.56 -10.47
N GLU A 81 3.71 -6.04 -9.47
CA GLU A 81 3.37 -6.73 -8.22
C GLU A 81 1.92 -7.25 -8.23
N ALA A 82 1.59 -8.28 -7.44
CA ALA A 82 0.29 -8.93 -7.49
C ALA A 82 -0.88 -8.06 -6.99
N SER A 83 -2.13 -8.40 -7.35
CA SER A 83 -3.37 -7.72 -6.91
C SER A 83 -3.34 -7.35 -5.41
N VAL A 84 -3.63 -6.09 -5.13
CA VAL A 84 -3.54 -5.50 -3.79
C VAL A 84 -4.84 -5.75 -3.01
N SER A 85 -5.17 -7.01 -2.76
CA SER A 85 -6.44 -7.38 -2.10
C SER A 85 -6.36 -7.42 -0.56
N GLY A 86 -6.88 -6.41 0.14
CA GLY A 86 -7.06 -6.43 1.61
C GLY A 86 -6.49 -5.21 2.34
N ALA A 87 -7.07 -4.89 3.52
CA ALA A 87 -6.82 -3.63 4.24
C ALA A 87 -5.34 -3.37 4.58
N ASN A 88 -4.57 -4.42 4.90
CA ASN A 88 -3.17 -4.28 5.31
C ASN A 88 -2.19 -4.22 4.15
N LYS A 89 -2.68 -3.96 2.93
CA LYS A 89 -1.88 -3.98 1.72
C LYS A 89 -1.69 -2.62 1.09
N THR A 90 -2.35 -1.58 1.60
CA THR A 90 -2.14 -0.21 1.14
C THR A 90 -2.22 0.74 2.31
N ASN A 91 -1.27 1.67 2.39
CA ASN A 91 -1.43 2.80 3.28
C ASN A 91 -1.02 4.11 2.61
N LEU A 92 -1.77 5.16 2.95
CA LEU A 92 -1.39 6.53 2.69
C LEU A 92 -0.89 7.13 4.00
N THR A 93 0.36 7.54 4.01
CA THR A 93 1.00 8.17 5.17
C THR A 93 1.25 9.64 4.89
N LEU A 94 0.82 10.50 5.82
CA LEU A 94 1.06 11.94 5.81
C LEU A 94 1.76 12.33 7.10
N ASN A 95 2.80 13.15 7.01
CA ASN A 95 3.44 13.69 8.20
C ASN A 95 2.83 15.03 8.58
N VAL A 96 2.19 15.10 9.74
CA VAL A 96 1.63 16.34 10.29
C VAL A 96 2.75 17.15 10.92
N ASN A 97 2.99 18.35 10.42
CA ASN A 97 3.99 19.27 10.96
C ASN A 97 3.37 20.37 11.84
N LEU A 98 2.06 20.60 11.70
CA LEU A 98 1.28 21.45 12.59
C LEU A 98 -0.14 20.89 12.75
N ALA A 99 -0.59 20.81 14.00
CA ALA A 99 -1.94 20.42 14.36
C ALA A 99 -2.52 21.43 15.34
N PHE A 100 -3.58 22.11 14.92
CA PHE A 100 -4.42 22.93 15.78
C PHE A 100 -5.85 22.43 15.68
N GLN A 101 -6.33 21.78 16.73
CA GLN A 101 -7.68 21.22 16.78
C GLN A 101 -8.41 21.70 18.02
N VAL A 102 -9.69 21.99 17.84
CA VAL A 102 -10.63 22.24 18.93
C VAL A 102 -11.80 21.25 18.81
N GLY A 103 -11.84 20.25 19.68
CA GLY A 103 -12.98 19.32 19.77
C GLY A 103 -12.70 17.91 19.25
N SER A 104 -13.73 17.28 18.68
CA SER A 104 -13.72 15.87 18.23
C SER A 104 -13.78 15.73 16.71
N ASP A 105 -13.25 16.73 16.01
CA ASP A 105 -13.20 16.85 14.55
C ASP A 105 -12.54 15.64 13.89
N THR A 106 -12.87 15.44 12.61
CA THR A 106 -12.44 14.27 11.84
C THR A 106 -11.63 14.70 10.63
N LEU A 107 -10.67 13.86 10.25
CA LEU A 107 -9.92 13.99 9.00
C LEU A 107 -10.40 12.89 8.06
N ASN A 108 -10.93 13.29 6.92
CA ASN A 108 -11.62 12.42 5.99
C ASN A 108 -10.81 12.32 4.69
N LEU A 109 -10.66 11.10 4.18
CA LEU A 109 -10.03 10.80 2.90
C LEU A 109 -11.10 10.43 1.88
N TYR A 110 -11.16 11.17 0.77
CA TYR A 110 -12.13 11.02 -0.30
C TYR A 110 -11.47 10.54 -1.60
N LYS A 111 -12.23 9.78 -2.41
CA LYS A 111 -11.89 9.53 -3.82
C LYS A 111 -11.95 10.84 -4.60
N VAL A 112 -11.11 10.99 -5.61
CA VAL A 112 -11.21 12.04 -6.63
C VAL A 112 -11.13 11.36 -7.99
N ALA A 113 -12.20 11.45 -8.79
CA ALA A 113 -12.32 10.72 -10.05
C ALA A 113 -11.83 11.50 -11.29
N ASP A 114 -11.49 12.78 -11.12
CA ASP A 114 -10.92 13.61 -12.18
C ASP A 114 -9.44 13.86 -11.87
N ASP A 115 -8.56 13.23 -12.65
CA ASP A 115 -7.10 13.31 -12.53
C ASP A 115 -6.47 14.38 -13.45
N SER A 116 -7.30 15.15 -14.17
CA SER A 116 -6.81 16.13 -15.15
C SER A 116 -6.20 17.39 -14.53
N TRP A 117 -6.34 17.57 -13.21
CA TRP A 117 -5.76 18.68 -12.49
C TRP A 117 -4.24 18.59 -12.44
N THR A 118 -3.58 19.75 -12.35
CA THR A 118 -2.14 19.82 -12.06
C THR A 118 -1.91 20.88 -10.98
N GLU A 119 -0.86 20.72 -10.21
CA GLU A 119 -0.45 21.65 -9.13
C GLU A 119 -0.35 23.10 -9.58
N SER A 120 0.07 23.33 -10.83
CA SER A 120 0.22 24.66 -11.40
C SER A 120 -1.09 25.33 -11.84
N THR A 121 -2.21 24.60 -11.76
CA THR A 121 -3.50 25.04 -12.32
C THR A 121 -4.68 24.87 -11.36
N ILE A 122 -4.61 23.94 -10.42
CA ILE A 122 -5.68 23.67 -9.47
C ILE A 122 -5.84 24.83 -8.48
N ASN A 123 -7.09 25.21 -8.21
CA ASN A 123 -7.52 26.24 -7.28
C ASN A 123 -8.97 25.95 -6.85
N GLY A 124 -9.51 26.71 -5.90
CA GLY A 124 -10.87 26.48 -5.39
C GLY A 124 -11.97 26.52 -6.46
N ALA A 125 -11.77 27.30 -7.53
CA ALA A 125 -12.77 27.48 -8.58
C ALA A 125 -12.79 26.34 -9.61
N ASN A 126 -11.72 25.55 -9.72
CA ASN A 126 -11.62 24.42 -10.66
C ASN A 126 -11.23 23.09 -10.00
N ALA A 127 -11.20 23.03 -8.67
CA ALA A 127 -10.87 21.82 -7.94
C ALA A 127 -11.83 20.67 -8.32
N PRO A 128 -11.32 19.45 -8.52
CA PRO A 128 -12.16 18.27 -8.72
C PRO A 128 -13.17 18.07 -7.60
N ALA A 129 -14.36 17.59 -7.95
CA ALA A 129 -15.38 17.26 -6.96
C ALA A 129 -14.93 16.09 -6.06
N LEU A 130 -15.24 16.18 -4.77
CA LEU A 130 -15.07 15.07 -3.84
C LEU A 130 -16.00 13.91 -4.22
N GLY A 131 -15.44 12.72 -4.35
CA GLY A 131 -16.16 11.48 -4.58
C GLY A 131 -16.57 10.79 -3.27
N ASP A 132 -16.64 9.46 -3.30
CA ASP A 132 -17.01 8.67 -2.13
C ASP A 132 -15.95 8.76 -1.02
N LEU A 133 -16.40 8.75 0.24
CA LEU A 133 -15.53 8.66 1.41
C LEU A 133 -14.84 7.29 1.44
N ILE A 134 -13.51 7.28 1.49
CA ILE A 134 -12.69 6.08 1.63
C ILE A 134 -12.56 5.72 3.11
N MET A 135 -12.14 6.69 3.92
CA MET A 135 -11.83 6.48 5.33
C MET A 135 -11.98 7.78 6.13
N GLN A 136 -12.37 7.64 7.38
CA GLN A 136 -12.45 8.71 8.35
C GLN A 136 -11.64 8.32 9.60
N ILE A 137 -10.83 9.25 10.08
CA ILE A 137 -10.11 9.13 11.35
C ILE A 137 -10.37 10.37 12.21
N SER A 138 -10.03 10.29 13.50
CA SER A 138 -9.98 11.50 14.33
C SER A 138 -8.91 12.44 13.79
N ALA A 139 -9.20 13.75 13.74
CA ALA A 139 -8.21 14.73 13.40
C ALA A 139 -7.02 14.66 14.40
N PRO A 140 -5.77 14.80 13.91
CA PRO A 140 -4.60 14.77 14.77
C PRO A 140 -4.56 15.99 15.70
N THR A 141 -4.22 15.77 16.97
CA THR A 141 -3.99 16.84 17.97
C THR A 141 -2.51 17.16 18.16
N THR A 142 -1.61 16.42 17.51
CA THR A 142 -0.15 16.54 17.64
C THR A 142 0.53 16.33 16.30
N THR A 143 1.77 16.79 16.18
CA THR A 143 2.63 16.51 15.03
C THR A 143 3.02 15.03 14.95
N GLY A 144 3.33 14.54 13.76
CA GLY A 144 3.77 13.18 13.49
C GLY A 144 2.97 12.48 12.39
N PRO A 145 3.24 11.19 12.14
CA PRO A 145 2.60 10.47 11.06
C PRO A 145 1.13 10.18 11.34
N VAL A 146 0.31 10.40 10.33
CA VAL A 146 -1.07 9.95 10.22
C VAL A 146 -1.14 8.93 9.09
N VAL A 147 -1.86 7.83 9.32
CA VAL A 147 -1.95 6.71 8.38
C VAL A 147 -3.40 6.42 8.06
N PHE A 148 -3.74 6.43 6.77
CA PHE A 148 -4.98 5.89 6.25
C PHE A 148 -4.72 4.48 5.72
N GLU A 149 -5.43 3.50 6.28
CA GLU A 149 -5.29 2.08 5.93
C GLU A 149 -6.69 1.45 6.01
N SER A 150 -7.22 1.03 4.87
CA SER A 150 -8.55 0.42 4.80
C SER A 150 -8.67 -0.49 3.57
N ALA A 151 -9.64 -1.40 3.59
CA ALA A 151 -9.97 -2.19 2.41
C ALA A 151 -10.46 -1.30 1.25
N ALA A 152 -11.24 -0.25 1.54
CA ALA A 152 -11.73 0.69 0.53
C ALA A 152 -10.59 1.46 -0.17
N LEU A 153 -9.50 1.77 0.55
CA LEU A 153 -8.30 2.36 -0.04
C LEU A 153 -7.64 1.38 -1.02
N ALA A 154 -7.48 0.12 -0.61
CA ALA A 154 -6.93 -0.92 -1.46
C ALA A 154 -7.80 -1.16 -2.71
N ASP A 155 -9.12 -1.21 -2.54
CA ASP A 155 -10.08 -1.36 -3.63
C ASP A 155 -10.00 -0.20 -4.61
N TRP A 156 -9.90 1.05 -4.13
CA TRP A 156 -9.73 2.23 -4.99
C TRP A 156 -8.44 2.18 -5.81
N ILE A 157 -7.33 1.74 -5.22
CA ILE A 157 -6.06 1.59 -5.94
C ILE A 157 -6.16 0.48 -7.00
N ASN A 158 -6.80 -0.65 -6.69
CA ASN A 158 -7.02 -1.71 -7.67
C ASN A 158 -7.95 -1.26 -8.82
N GLU A 159 -8.98 -0.45 -8.53
CA GLU A 159 -9.91 0.08 -9.55
C GLU A 159 -9.21 0.96 -10.58
N ASN A 160 -8.17 1.71 -10.17
CA ASN A 160 -7.44 2.63 -11.06
C ASN A 160 -6.10 2.06 -11.58
N SER A 161 -5.67 0.90 -11.11
CA SER A 161 -4.49 0.23 -11.66
C SER A 161 -4.82 -0.53 -12.94
N SER A 162 -3.90 -0.56 -13.90
CA SER A 162 -3.96 -1.42 -15.08
C SER A 162 -3.44 -2.84 -14.81
N TYR A 163 -3.23 -3.21 -13.55
CA TYR A 163 -2.79 -4.55 -13.17
C TYR A 163 -3.71 -5.64 -13.75
N THR A 164 -3.13 -6.51 -14.60
CA THR A 164 -3.85 -7.59 -15.32
C THR A 164 -3.65 -8.98 -14.71
N GLY A 165 -2.97 -9.11 -13.58
CA GLY A 165 -2.75 -10.43 -12.98
C GLY A 165 -4.00 -10.96 -12.26
N GLY A 166 -4.09 -12.28 -12.10
CA GLY A 166 -5.26 -12.93 -11.45
C GLY A 166 -6.49 -13.10 -12.34
N GLY A 167 -6.42 -12.75 -13.63
CA GLY A 167 -7.54 -12.87 -14.57
C GLY A 167 -8.50 -11.69 -14.55
N ASP A 168 -8.10 -10.57 -13.93
CA ASP A 168 -8.80 -9.31 -14.05
C ASP A 168 -8.56 -8.68 -15.44
N THR A 169 -9.60 -8.05 -15.96
CA THR A 169 -9.62 -7.43 -17.31
C THR A 169 -9.89 -5.93 -17.25
N ILE A 170 -10.04 -5.38 -16.05
CA ILE A 170 -10.19 -3.96 -15.82
C ILE A 170 -8.79 -3.35 -15.93
N SER A 171 -8.59 -2.50 -16.93
CA SER A 171 -7.45 -1.60 -16.99
C SER A 171 -7.92 -0.26 -16.47
N GLY A 172 -7.46 0.13 -15.28
CA GLY A 172 -7.51 1.52 -14.87
C GLY A 172 -6.59 2.40 -15.73
N ASP A 173 -6.48 3.68 -15.37
CA ASP A 173 -5.64 4.67 -16.05
C ASP A 173 -4.26 4.87 -15.39
N ASP A 174 -3.92 3.99 -14.44
CA ASP A 174 -2.70 4.02 -13.64
C ASP A 174 -2.48 5.35 -12.91
N THR A 175 -3.55 6.06 -12.59
CA THR A 175 -3.49 7.28 -11.78
C THR A 175 -4.46 7.19 -10.63
N VAL A 176 -4.06 7.64 -9.45
CA VAL A 176 -4.99 7.69 -8.31
C VAL A 176 -4.95 9.05 -7.64
N SER A 177 -6.09 9.72 -7.60
CA SER A 177 -6.28 10.97 -6.87
C SER A 177 -7.10 10.79 -5.59
N PHE A 178 -6.78 11.63 -4.62
CA PHE A 178 -7.41 11.73 -3.32
C PHE A 178 -7.64 13.18 -2.94
N ALA A 179 -8.62 13.39 -2.07
CA ALA A 179 -8.79 14.66 -1.38
C ALA A 179 -8.94 14.44 0.12
N ILE A 180 -8.44 15.38 0.91
CA ILE A 180 -8.48 15.34 2.37
C ILE A 180 -9.20 16.59 2.87
N GLN A 181 -10.20 16.35 3.71
CA GLN A 181 -11.06 17.40 4.26
C GLN A 181 -11.24 17.19 5.76
N VAL A 182 -11.28 18.30 6.51
CA VAL A 182 -11.65 18.32 7.93
C VAL A 182 -13.16 18.47 8.04
N GLU A 183 -13.80 17.67 8.89
CA GLU A 183 -15.24 17.73 9.14
C GLU A 183 -15.59 17.62 10.62
N GLY A 184 -16.87 17.87 10.93
CA GLY A 184 -17.41 17.74 12.28
C GLY A 184 -16.91 18.82 13.25
N CYS A 185 -16.44 19.96 12.73
CA CYS A 185 -15.77 20.96 13.54
C CYS A 185 -16.68 21.67 14.52
N SER A 186 -16.19 21.79 15.76
CA SER A 186 -16.86 22.52 16.84
C SER A 186 -16.37 23.96 17.01
N ASP A 187 -15.24 24.30 16.38
CA ASP A 187 -14.67 25.63 16.22
C ASP A 187 -13.76 25.58 14.97
N THR A 188 -12.58 26.19 15.01
CA THR A 188 -11.58 26.15 13.96
C THR A 188 -10.61 25.00 14.18
N THR A 189 -10.42 24.21 13.13
CA THR A 189 -9.37 23.20 13.05
C THR A 189 -8.51 23.45 11.83
N LEU A 190 -7.20 23.38 12.04
CA LEU A 190 -6.18 23.57 11.01
C LEU A 190 -5.11 22.49 11.20
N ILE A 191 -4.83 21.77 10.13
CA ILE A 191 -3.82 20.73 10.08
C ILE A 191 -2.93 21.04 8.88
N GLN A 192 -1.61 21.05 9.10
CA GLN A 192 -0.63 21.14 8.04
C GLN A 192 0.16 19.84 7.95
N PHE A 193 0.32 19.39 6.72
CA PHE A 193 1.13 18.24 6.36
C PHE A 193 2.36 18.72 5.60
N ASP A 194 3.44 17.97 5.71
CA ASP A 194 4.57 18.15 4.79
C ASP A 194 4.11 17.91 3.34
N SER A 195 4.51 18.78 2.42
CA SER A 195 4.36 18.56 0.97
C SER A 195 5.58 17.83 0.38
N LYS A 196 5.52 17.50 -0.91
CA LYS A 196 6.67 16.99 -1.66
C LYS A 196 7.83 17.99 -1.78
N GLU A 197 7.55 19.30 -1.71
CA GLU A 197 8.57 20.35 -1.70
C GLU A 197 9.27 20.50 -0.35
N THR A 198 8.81 19.79 0.69
CA THR A 198 9.45 19.85 2.01
C THR A 198 10.93 19.47 1.90
N THR A 199 11.78 20.27 2.54
CA THR A 199 13.24 20.02 2.57
C THR A 199 13.72 19.36 3.86
N SER A 200 12.86 19.30 4.87
CA SER A 200 13.19 18.78 6.21
C SER A 200 12.14 17.84 6.80
N GLY A 201 10.99 17.71 6.13
CA GLY A 201 9.89 16.84 6.51
C GLY A 201 9.89 15.50 5.80
N THR A 202 8.79 14.76 5.96
CA THR A 202 8.53 13.51 5.24
C THR A 202 7.37 13.74 4.28
N PRO A 203 7.60 13.70 2.95
CA PRO A 203 6.56 13.98 1.97
C PRO A 203 5.44 12.91 2.01
N PRO A 204 4.25 13.19 1.44
CA PRO A 204 3.17 12.22 1.35
C PRO A 204 3.64 10.94 0.66
N ALA A 205 3.31 9.79 1.25
CA ALA A 205 3.75 8.49 0.74
C ALA A 205 2.58 7.52 0.61
N LEU A 206 2.44 6.93 -0.58
CA LEU A 206 1.52 5.85 -0.86
C LEU A 206 2.30 4.53 -0.95
N ASN A 207 2.11 3.66 0.03
CA ASN A 207 2.76 2.35 0.07
C ASN A 207 1.77 1.26 -0.30
N ILE A 208 2.22 0.34 -1.16
CA ILE A 208 1.48 -0.80 -1.67
C ILE A 208 2.29 -2.06 -1.35
N PHE A 209 1.70 -2.96 -0.58
CA PHE A 209 2.33 -4.18 -0.08
C PHE A 209 1.77 -5.41 -0.80
N ASP A 210 2.66 -6.22 -1.41
CA ASP A 210 2.30 -7.56 -1.88
C ASP A 210 2.44 -8.56 -0.72
N PRO A 211 1.39 -9.28 -0.30
CA PRO A 211 1.50 -10.31 0.74
C PRO A 211 2.21 -11.58 0.27
N THR A 212 2.46 -11.73 -1.03
CA THR A 212 2.74 -13.02 -1.69
C THR A 212 4.00 -13.06 -2.53
N ALA A 213 4.82 -12.00 -2.55
CA ALA A 213 6.11 -12.04 -3.20
C ALA A 213 7.12 -12.92 -2.43
N VAL A 214 6.91 -14.24 -2.48
CA VAL A 214 7.98 -15.20 -2.23
C VAL A 214 8.98 -15.04 -3.37
N SER A 215 10.07 -14.32 -3.12
CA SER A 215 11.20 -14.36 -4.05
C SER A 215 11.76 -15.79 -4.04
N LEU A 216 11.68 -16.49 -5.17
CA LEU A 216 12.43 -17.72 -5.38
C LEU A 216 13.91 -17.34 -5.46
N ALA A 217 14.64 -17.43 -4.34
CA ALA A 217 16.09 -17.35 -4.40
C ALA A 217 16.59 -18.53 -5.25
N SER A 218 17.04 -18.25 -6.48
CA SER A 218 17.71 -19.25 -7.30
C SER A 218 19.05 -19.55 -6.64
N PHE A 219 19.14 -20.65 -5.91
CA PHE A 219 20.44 -21.17 -5.51
C PHE A 219 21.13 -21.75 -6.74
N SER A 220 22.27 -21.20 -7.11
CA SER A 220 23.17 -21.89 -8.03
C SER A 220 23.84 -23.01 -7.25
N ALA A 221 23.83 -24.24 -7.80
CA ALA A 221 24.53 -25.38 -7.22
C ALA A 221 26.06 -25.18 -7.12
N THR A 222 26.58 -24.06 -7.62
CA THR A 222 27.98 -23.65 -7.50
C THR A 222 28.33 -22.98 -6.16
N ASP A 223 27.35 -22.50 -5.39
CA ASP A 223 27.61 -21.79 -4.11
C ASP A 223 27.66 -22.72 -2.88
N VAL A 224 27.59 -24.04 -3.09
CA VAL A 224 27.77 -25.02 -2.01
C VAL A 224 29.26 -25.12 -1.69
N ASN A 225 29.74 -24.27 -0.79
CA ASN A 225 31.07 -24.41 -0.18
C ASN A 225 31.17 -25.83 0.45
N PRO A 226 32.16 -26.67 0.10
CA PRO A 226 32.20 -28.10 0.43
C PRO A 226 32.32 -28.48 1.92
N VAL A 227 32.11 -27.56 2.86
CA VAL A 227 32.44 -27.77 4.28
C VAL A 227 31.27 -28.26 5.15
N ASN A 228 30.03 -28.30 4.66
CA ASN A 228 28.87 -28.65 5.51
C ASN A 228 28.04 -29.86 5.02
N TRP A 229 28.70 -30.98 4.75
CA TRP A 229 28.07 -32.25 4.38
C TRP A 229 27.24 -32.89 5.51
N SER A 230 27.41 -32.47 6.76
CA SER A 230 26.75 -33.08 7.93
C SER A 230 25.23 -32.84 7.94
N LEU A 231 24.76 -31.67 7.48
CA LEU A 231 23.33 -31.38 7.37
C LEU A 231 22.65 -32.19 6.26
N ILE A 232 23.36 -32.39 5.14
CA ILE A 232 22.86 -33.18 4.01
C ILE A 232 22.75 -34.65 4.40
N VAL A 233 23.77 -35.21 5.05
CA VAL A 233 23.76 -36.60 5.52
C VAL A 233 22.68 -36.82 6.60
N GLY A 234 22.45 -35.85 7.48
CA GLY A 234 21.37 -35.91 8.48
C GLY A 234 19.97 -36.00 7.88
N LEU A 235 19.72 -35.24 6.80
CA LEU A 235 18.43 -35.26 6.08
C LEU A 235 18.21 -36.55 5.29
N PHE A 236 19.26 -37.14 4.69
CA PHE A 236 19.16 -38.45 4.03
C PHE A 236 18.87 -39.59 5.02
N ALA A 237 19.44 -39.54 6.24
CA ALA A 237 19.18 -40.55 7.27
C ALA A 237 17.71 -40.52 7.75
N LEU A 238 17.12 -39.34 7.87
CA LEU A 238 15.70 -39.15 8.20
C LEU A 238 14.77 -39.64 7.10
N GLY A 239 15.06 -39.31 5.83
CA GLY A 239 14.28 -39.80 4.69
C GLY A 239 14.31 -41.32 4.53
N ALA A 240 15.47 -41.95 4.76
CA ALA A 240 15.61 -43.40 4.73
C ALA A 240 14.84 -44.10 5.87
N ALA A 241 14.83 -43.52 7.09
CA ALA A 241 14.08 -44.07 8.22
C ALA A 241 12.56 -44.06 7.98
N VAL A 242 12.03 -43.01 7.36
CA VAL A 242 10.60 -42.90 7.02
C VAL A 242 10.21 -43.93 5.95
N LEU A 243 11.02 -44.10 4.91
CA LEU A 243 10.75 -45.08 3.85
C LEU A 243 10.81 -46.53 4.35
N VAL A 244 11.75 -46.85 5.25
CA VAL A 244 11.82 -48.19 5.88
C VAL A 244 10.63 -48.41 6.82
N GLY A 245 10.21 -47.40 7.60
CA GLY A 245 9.04 -47.49 8.48
C GLY A 245 7.74 -47.72 7.72
N VAL A 246 7.52 -47.00 6.62
CA VAL A 246 6.33 -47.14 5.76
C VAL A 246 6.32 -48.50 5.03
N GLY A 247 7.48 -48.97 4.56
CA GLY A 247 7.63 -50.30 3.96
C GLY A 247 7.35 -51.44 4.94
N TYR A 248 7.75 -51.30 6.20
CA TYR A 248 7.48 -52.30 7.24
C TYR A 248 6.00 -52.33 7.66
N GLY A 249 5.34 -51.16 7.69
CA GLY A 249 3.90 -51.05 7.99
C GLY A 249 3.02 -51.75 6.96
N MET A 250 3.30 -51.56 5.66
CA MET A 250 2.52 -52.17 4.58
C MET A 250 2.65 -53.69 4.50
N ARG A 251 3.79 -54.26 4.93
CA ARG A 251 3.97 -55.73 4.94
C ARG A 251 3.19 -56.43 6.05
N ARG A 252 2.87 -55.73 7.15
CA ARG A 252 2.12 -56.31 8.28
C ARG A 252 0.61 -56.38 8.00
N SER A 253 0.08 -55.43 7.24
CA SER A 253 -1.34 -55.40 6.84
C SER A 253 -1.76 -56.57 5.94
N ARG A 254 -0.86 -57.10 5.09
CA ARG A 254 -1.17 -58.22 4.17
C ARG A 254 -1.16 -59.61 4.80
N ARG A 255 -0.87 -59.74 6.10
CA ARG A 255 -0.88 -61.04 6.81
C ARG A 255 -2.13 -61.24 7.69
N GLN A 256 -3.08 -60.30 7.67
CA GLN A 256 -4.32 -60.37 8.47
C GLN A 256 -5.60 -60.41 7.63
N SER A 257 -5.50 -60.65 6.31
CA SER A 257 -6.64 -60.94 5.42
C SER A 257 -6.55 -62.36 4.90
#